data_AF-A0A0V0QUQ3-F1
#
_entry.id   AF-A0A0V0QUQ3-F1
#
_cell.length_a   1.000
_cell.length_b   1.000
_cell.length_c   1.000
_cell.angle_alpha   90.00
_cell.angle_beta   90.00
_cell.angle_gamma   90.00
#
_symmetry.space_group_name_H-M   'P 1'
#
loop_
_entity.id
_entity.type
_entity.pdbx_description
1 polymer ?
#
loop_
_entity_poly.entity_id
_entity_poly.type
_entity_poly.pdbx_seq_one_letter_code
_entity_poly.pdbx_strand_id
1 'polypeptide(L)'
;MNIQDLIIKSTFLIIMSFGYYILYPNSPFLPLYSSLTVIGCLSYFFAQKTILVCKDFSLKANLFGKDINKKGTPEGEKKIPEALGIAPASVFFVVNSLLVLYSQSVSDQFVLQHMAGNKYIYIVDVYFIYHIFGFL
;
A
#
# COMPACT_ATOMS: atom_id res chain seq x y z
N MET A 1 -15.12 3.44 3.01
CA MET A 1 -15.16 1.98 2.73
C MET A 1 -16.02 1.35 3.79
N ASN A 2 -17.06 0.58 3.42
CA ASN A 2 -17.94 -0.05 4.38
C ASN A 2 -17.16 -1.16 5.11
N ILE A 3 -17.36 -1.32 6.41
CA ILE A 3 -16.73 -2.39 7.21
C ILE A 3 -17.05 -3.76 6.59
N GLN A 4 -18.24 -3.91 6.02
CA GLN A 4 -18.67 -5.13 5.33
C GLN A 4 -17.77 -5.46 4.13
N ASP A 5 -17.41 -4.47 3.30
CA ASP A 5 -16.54 -4.69 2.13
C ASP A 5 -15.12 -5.10 2.55
N LEU A 6 -14.62 -4.53 3.65
CA LEU A 6 -13.32 -4.88 4.21
C LEU A 6 -13.32 -6.32 4.71
N ILE A 7 -14.37 -6.73 5.42
CA ILE A 7 -14.52 -8.11 5.91
C ILE A 7 -14.60 -9.09 4.74
N ILE A 8 -15.39 -8.79 3.70
CA ILE A 8 -15.52 -9.67 2.53
C ILE A 8 -14.17 -9.83 1.80
N LYS A 9 -13.46 -8.73 1.52
CA LYS A 9 -12.17 -8.77 0.80
C LYS A 9 -11.07 -9.47 1.61
N SER A 10 -11.01 -9.21 2.92
CA SER A 10 -10.04 -9.88 3.81
C SER A 10 -10.35 -11.38 3.95
N THR A 11 -11.62 -11.75 4.03
CA THR A 11 -12.05 -13.16 4.08
C THR A 11 -11.68 -13.90 2.81
N PHE A 12 -11.89 -13.29 1.64
CA PHE A 12 -11.48 -13.88 0.35
C PHE A 12 -9.97 -14.12 0.27
N LEU A 13 -9.14 -13.15 0.71
CA LEU A 13 -7.69 -13.30 0.74
C LEU A 13 -7.23 -14.43 1.68
N ILE A 14 -7.86 -14.54 2.86
CA ILE A 14 -7.57 -15.61 3.82
C ILE A 14 -7.94 -16.98 3.22
N ILE A 15 -9.09 -17.09 2.54
CA ILE A 15 -9.52 -18.33 1.89
C ILE A 15 -8.55 -18.75 0.79
N MET A 16 -8.07 -17.81 -0.03
CA MET A 16 -7.10 -18.12 -1.09
C MET A 16 -5.75 -18.60 -0.53
N SER A 17 -5.28 -17.97 0.55
CA SER A 17 -4.06 -18.37 1.25
C SER A 17 -4.19 -19.76 1.90
N PHE A 18 -5.35 -20.02 2.53
CA PHE A 18 -5.65 -21.31 3.15
C PHE A 18 -5.88 -22.42 2.11
N GLY A 19 -6.51 -22.09 0.97
CA GLY A 19 -6.68 -23.01 -0.16
C GLY A 19 -5.33 -23.41 -0.76
N TYR A 20 -4.39 -22.48 -0.88
CA TYR A 20 -3.02 -22.80 -1.30
C TYR A 20 -2.32 -23.75 -0.32
N TYR A 21 -2.51 -23.55 0.99
CA TYR A 21 -1.96 -24.43 2.03
C TYR A 21 -2.45 -25.88 1.89
N ILE A 22 -3.74 -26.07 1.62
CA ILE A 22 -4.32 -27.41 1.44
C ILE A 22 -3.81 -28.08 0.15
N LEU A 23 -3.71 -27.32 -0.94
CA LEU A 23 -3.33 -27.85 -2.25
C LEU A 23 -1.82 -28.16 -2.39
N TYR A 24 -0.97 -27.43 -1.66
CA TYR A 24 0.49 -27.51 -1.81
C TYR A 24 1.24 -27.59 -0.45
N PRO A 25 0.97 -28.61 0.38
CA PRO A 25 1.47 -28.70 1.76
C PRO A 25 3.00 -28.82 1.87
N ASN A 26 3.68 -29.33 0.83
CA ASN A 26 5.13 -29.52 0.80
C ASN A 26 5.85 -28.46 -0.04
N SER A 27 5.17 -27.37 -0.42
CA SER A 27 5.81 -26.33 -1.23
C SER A 27 6.80 -25.52 -0.38
N PRO A 28 8.02 -25.24 -0.88
CA PRO A 28 8.99 -24.39 -0.19
C PRO A 28 8.50 -22.94 -0.04
N PHE A 29 7.46 -22.56 -0.78
CA PHE A 29 6.84 -21.24 -0.75
C PHE A 29 5.73 -21.11 0.31
N LEU A 30 5.35 -22.19 0.99
CA LEU A 30 4.28 -22.16 1.98
C LEU A 30 4.54 -21.20 3.16
N PRO A 31 5.76 -21.13 3.75
CA PRO A 31 6.08 -20.13 4.77
C PRO A 31 6.04 -18.70 4.22
N LEU A 32 6.34 -18.54 2.94
CA LEU A 32 6.32 -17.24 2.27
C LEU A 32 4.88 -16.73 2.10
N TYR A 33 3.95 -17.53 1.59
CA TYR A 33 2.55 -17.11 1.39
C TYR A 33 1.79 -16.83 2.70
N SER A 34 2.05 -17.62 3.74
CA SER A 34 1.50 -17.36 5.06
C SER A 34 2.04 -16.05 5.66
N SER A 35 3.36 -15.82 5.57
CA SER A 35 3.97 -14.55 6.01
C SER A 35 3.42 -13.34 5.24
N LEU A 36 3.21 -13.46 3.92
CA LEU A 36 2.62 -12.43 3.06
C LEU A 36 1.22 -12.03 3.51
N THR A 37 0.40 -12.98 3.93
CA THR A 37 -0.98 -12.72 4.37
C THR A 37 -0.99 -11.91 5.67
N VAL A 38 -0.17 -12.33 6.64
CA VAL A 38 -0.03 -11.63 7.94
C VAL A 38 0.52 -10.22 7.74
N ILE A 39 1.59 -10.11 6.95
CA ILE A 39 2.22 -8.83 6.62
C ILE A 39 1.25 -7.93 5.88
N GLY A 40 0.47 -8.44 4.92
CA GLY A 40 -0.54 -7.67 4.20
C GLY A 40 -1.61 -7.07 5.11
N CYS A 41 -2.10 -7.85 6.09
CA CYS A 41 -3.03 -7.35 7.10
C CYS A 41 -2.40 -6.24 7.96
N LEU A 42 -1.17 -6.43 8.45
CA LEU A 42 -0.46 -5.41 9.23
C LEU A 42 -0.22 -4.13 8.40
N SER A 43 0.18 -4.29 7.15
CA SER A 43 0.43 -3.20 6.20
C SER A 43 -0.81 -2.33 5.99
N TYR A 44 -2.00 -2.96 5.96
CA TYR A 44 -3.26 -2.23 5.85
C TYR A 44 -3.50 -1.31 7.05
N PHE A 45 -3.31 -1.80 8.28
CA PHE A 45 -3.45 -0.98 9.49
C PHE A 45 -2.41 0.13 9.56
N PHE A 46 -1.16 -0.17 9.19
CA PHE A 46 -0.11 0.84 9.09
C PHE A 46 -0.46 1.92 8.07
N ALA A 47 -0.91 1.55 6.87
CA ALA A 47 -1.33 2.50 5.85
C ALA A 47 -2.44 3.43 6.33
N GLN A 48 -3.45 2.92 7.05
CA GLN A 48 -4.50 3.76 7.64
C GLN A 48 -3.94 4.79 8.62
N LYS A 49 -3.02 4.40 9.49
CA LYS A 49 -2.38 5.31 10.45
C LYS A 49 -1.50 6.34 9.74
N THR A 50 -0.73 5.92 8.74
CA THR A 50 0.12 6.81 7.95
C THR A 50 -0.70 7.83 7.16
N ILE A 51 -1.86 7.45 6.62
CA ILE A 51 -2.77 8.39 5.94
C ILE A 51 -3.22 9.52 6.87
N LEU A 52 -3.53 9.22 8.13
CA LEU A 52 -3.95 10.25 9.11
C LEU A 52 -2.81 11.24 9.39
N VAL A 53 -1.57 10.74 9.51
CA VAL A 53 -0.39 11.56 9.71
C VAL A 53 -0.11 12.42 8.47
N CYS A 54 -0.11 11.81 7.28
CA CYS A 54 0.16 12.50 6.02
C CYS A 54 -0.89 13.57 5.69
N LYS A 55 -2.16 13.38 6.06
CA LYS A 55 -3.20 14.40 5.90
C LYS A 55 -2.79 15.74 6.51
N ASP A 56 -2.27 15.72 7.73
CA ASP A 56 -1.92 16.96 8.43
C ASP A 56 -0.69 17.61 7.79
N PHE A 57 0.26 16.81 7.28
CA PHE A 57 1.42 17.32 6.54
C PHE A 57 1.02 17.91 5.18
N SER A 58 0.16 17.25 4.41
CA SER A 58 -0.34 17.77 3.13
C SER A 58 -1.04 19.12 3.32
N LEU A 59 -1.90 19.24 4.34
CA LEU A 59 -2.57 20.50 4.65
C LEU A 59 -1.60 21.61 5.05
N LYS A 60 -0.55 21.30 5.84
CA LYS A 60 0.50 22.26 6.23
C LYS A 60 1.35 22.71 5.04
N ALA A 61 1.58 21.83 4.06
CA ALA A 61 2.32 22.11 2.84
C ALA A 61 1.48 22.84 1.77
N ASN A 62 0.23 23.25 2.09
CA ASN A 62 -0.74 23.78 1.14
C ASN A 62 -1.09 22.84 -0.03
N LEU A 63 -0.86 21.53 0.12
CA LEU A 63 -1.27 20.49 -0.82
C LEU A 63 -2.70 20.06 -0.50
N PHE A 64 -3.67 20.85 -0.96
CA PHE A 64 -5.08 20.59 -0.76
C PHE A 64 -5.93 21.05 -1.94
N GLY A 65 -7.04 20.34 -2.14
CA GLY A 65 -8.08 20.65 -3.10
C GLY A 65 -9.40 20.95 -2.42
N LYS A 66 -10.36 21.46 -3.20
CA LYS A 66 -11.77 21.58 -2.79
C LYS A 66 -12.60 20.55 -3.54
N ASP A 67 -13.66 20.06 -2.92
CA ASP A 67 -14.61 19.16 -3.58
C ASP A 67 -15.43 19.94 -4.61
N ILE A 68 -15.03 19.86 -5.89
CA ILE A 68 -15.65 20.58 -7.00
C ILE A 68 -17.15 20.27 -7.15
N ASN A 69 -17.57 19.07 -6.75
CA ASN A 69 -18.96 18.63 -6.85
C ASN A 69 -19.85 19.23 -5.75
N LYS A 70 -19.26 19.92 -4.77
CA LYS A 70 -19.97 20.56 -3.65
C LYS A 70 -19.83 22.08 -3.63
N LYS A 71 -19.42 22.67 -4.76
CA LYS A 71 -19.23 24.12 -4.90
C LYS A 71 -20.49 24.89 -4.48
N GLY A 72 -20.31 25.90 -3.63
CA GLY A 72 -21.41 26.72 -3.10
C GLY A 72 -22.07 26.17 -1.82
N THR A 73 -21.64 25.00 -1.33
CA THR A 73 -22.04 24.49 0.00
C THR A 73 -20.93 24.73 1.04
N PRO A 74 -21.25 24.82 2.34
CA PRO A 74 -20.23 24.88 3.40
C PRO A 74 -19.23 23.71 3.37
N GLU A 75 -19.66 22.54 2.88
CA GLU A 75 -18.80 21.37 2.72
C GLU A 75 -17.82 21.49 1.55
N GLY A 76 -18.17 22.22 0.49
CA GLY A 76 -17.30 22.47 -0.66
C GLY A 76 -16.16 23.45 -0.38
N GLU A 77 -16.27 24.24 0.70
CA GLU A 77 -15.20 25.16 1.14
C GLU A 77 -14.15 24.48 2.02
N LYS A 78 -14.40 23.24 2.49
CA LYS A 78 -13.45 22.48 3.29
C LYS A 78 -12.24 22.07 2.44
N LYS A 79 -11.05 22.27 3.00
CA LYS A 79 -9.79 21.82 2.40
C LYS A 79 -9.66 20.30 2.53
N ILE A 80 -9.52 19.62 1.40
CA ILE A 80 -9.29 18.18 1.33
C ILE A 80 -7.79 17.97 1.03
N PRO A 81 -7.05 17.24 1.88
CA PRO A 81 -5.64 16.95 1.62
C PRO A 81 -5.47 16.23 0.28
N GLU A 82 -4.53 16.70 -0.54
CA GLU A 82 -4.16 16.05 -1.79
C GLU A 82 -3.00 15.07 -1.61
N ALA A 83 -2.81 14.21 -2.61
CA ALA A 83 -1.71 13.25 -2.71
C ALA A 83 -1.60 12.20 -1.58
N LEU A 84 -2.69 11.90 -0.86
CA LEU A 84 -2.69 10.91 0.23
C LEU A 84 -2.28 9.50 -0.20
N GLY A 85 -2.29 9.20 -1.51
CA GLY A 85 -1.79 7.94 -2.06
C GLY A 85 -0.30 7.67 -1.77
N ILE A 86 0.48 8.70 -1.44
CA ILE A 86 1.89 8.55 -1.06
C ILE A 86 2.05 7.76 0.25
N ALA A 87 1.08 7.86 1.17
CA ALA A 87 1.10 7.15 2.44
C ALA A 87 1.04 5.62 2.27
N PRO A 88 0.00 5.03 1.64
CA PRO A 88 -0.04 3.59 1.39
C PRO A 88 1.10 3.13 0.46
N ALA A 89 1.54 3.95 -0.50
CA ALA A 89 2.68 3.63 -1.36
C ALA A 89 3.98 3.45 -0.55
N SER A 90 4.28 4.36 0.38
CA SER A 90 5.45 4.25 1.26
C SER A 90 5.42 3.00 2.13
N VAL A 91 4.24 2.65 2.67
CA VAL A 91 4.08 1.46 3.51
C VAL A 91 4.31 0.20 2.68
N PHE A 92 3.73 0.15 1.48
CA PHE A 92 3.95 -0.93 0.53
C PHE A 92 5.44 -1.08 0.20
N PHE A 93 6.14 0.00 -0.10
CA PHE A 93 7.55 -0.03 -0.47
C PHE A 93 8.44 -0.57 0.67
N VAL A 94 8.23 -0.11 1.90
CA VAL A 94 8.98 -0.58 3.07
C VAL A 94 8.74 -2.07 3.31
N VAL A 95 7.47 -2.49 3.31
CA VAL A 95 7.08 -3.88 3.55
C VAL A 95 7.65 -4.81 2.48
N ASN A 96 7.54 -4.40 1.22
CA ASN A 96 8.02 -5.18 0.10
C ASN A 96 9.56 -5.25 0.06
N SER A 97 10.25 -4.20 0.53
CA SER A 97 11.71 -4.24 0.70
C SER A 97 12.14 -5.23 1.79
N LEU A 98 11.41 -5.28 2.91
CA LEU A 98 11.64 -6.29 3.96
C LEU A 98 11.38 -7.71 3.46
N LEU A 99 10.35 -7.89 2.63
CA LEU A 99 10.04 -9.18 2.02
C LEU A 99 11.16 -9.67 1.09
N VAL A 100 11.79 -8.76 0.33
CA VAL A 100 12.96 -9.11 -0.50
C VAL A 100 14.11 -9.64 0.35
N LEU A 101 14.35 -9.05 1.53
CA LEU A 101 15.38 -9.56 2.44
C LEU A 101 15.03 -10.96 2.96
N TYR A 102 13.77 -11.21 3.29
CA TYR A 102 13.31 -12.53 3.73
C TYR A 102 13.37 -13.58 2.60
N SER A 103 13.12 -13.19 1.35
CA SER A 103 13.08 -14.12 0.22
C SER A 103 14.45 -14.54 -0.30
N GLN A 104 15.54 -13.90 0.16
CA GLN A 104 16.92 -14.30 -0.15
C GLN A 104 17.23 -15.74 0.25
N SER A 105 16.56 -16.29 1.27
CA SER A 105 16.74 -17.68 1.69
C SER A 105 15.96 -18.69 0.85
N VAL A 106 15.14 -18.24 -0.11
CA VAL A 106 14.20 -19.09 -0.88
C VAL A 106 14.73 -19.39 -2.28
N SER A 107 15.05 -18.35 -3.07
CA SER A 107 15.54 -18.52 -4.45
C SER A 107 16.08 -17.21 -5.03
N ASP A 108 17.26 -17.26 -5.66
CA ASP A 108 17.87 -16.11 -6.34
C ASP A 108 17.00 -15.57 -7.48
N GLN A 109 16.37 -16.45 -8.27
CA GLN A 109 15.51 -16.03 -9.39
C GLN A 109 14.26 -15.28 -8.88
N PHE A 110 13.70 -15.74 -7.76
CA PHE A 110 12.55 -15.08 -7.14
C PHE A 110 12.91 -13.70 -6.59
N VAL A 111 14.09 -13.57 -5.98
CA VAL A 111 14.64 -12.29 -5.48
C VAL A 111 14.84 -11.31 -6.63
N LEU A 112 15.45 -11.75 -7.74
CA LEU A 112 15.66 -10.91 -8.92
C LEU A 112 14.34 -10.39 -9.51
N GLN A 113 13.32 -11.24 -9.59
CA GLN A 113 11.98 -10.84 -10.05
C GLN A 113 11.34 -9.80 -9.11
N HIS A 114 11.45 -10.00 -7.79
CA HIS A 114 10.94 -9.03 -6.82
C HIS A 114 11.69 -7.70 -6.87
N MET A 115 13.03 -7.73 -6.93
CA MET A 115 13.84 -6.51 -7.05
C MET A 115 13.52 -5.72 -8.32
N ALA A 116 13.33 -6.41 -9.45
CA ALA A 116 12.92 -5.78 -10.70
C ALA A 116 11.54 -5.10 -10.54
N GLY A 117 10.56 -5.80 -9.97
CA GLY A 117 9.24 -5.23 -9.68
C GLY A 117 9.31 -3.97 -8.80
N ASN A 118 10.10 -4.01 -7.73
CA ASN A 118 10.25 -2.89 -6.79
C ASN A 118 10.85 -1.66 -7.47
N LYS A 119 11.79 -1.86 -8.41
CA LYS A 119 12.39 -0.78 -9.19
C LYS A 119 11.35 -0.04 -10.04
N TYR A 120 10.40 -0.75 -10.66
CA TYR A 120 9.34 -0.11 -11.45
C TYR A 120 8.39 0.70 -10.57
N ILE A 121 8.02 0.17 -9.41
CA ILE A 121 7.13 0.86 -8.46
C ILE A 121 7.80 2.14 -7.94
N TYR A 122 9.09 2.04 -7.58
CA TYR A 122 9.88 3.20 -7.16
C TYR A 122 9.93 4.32 -8.21
N ILE A 123 10.08 3.96 -9.50
CA ILE A 123 10.09 4.96 -10.58
C ILE A 123 8.75 5.70 -10.66
N VAL A 124 7.63 5.00 -10.51
CA VAL A 124 6.29 5.61 -10.53
C VAL A 124 6.12 6.56 -9.33
N ASP A 125 6.54 6.14 -8.14
CA ASP A 125 6.43 6.95 -6.92
C ASP A 125 7.33 8.21 -7.00
N VAL A 126 8.57 8.06 -7.48
CA VAL A 126 9.50 9.18 -7.69
C VAL A 126 8.95 10.15 -8.74
N TYR A 127 8.40 9.65 -9.85
CA TYR A 127 7.79 10.51 -10.88
C TYR A 127 6.61 11.30 -10.31
N PHE A 128 5.77 10.67 -9.48
CA PHE A 128 4.67 11.33 -8.79
C PHE A 128 5.16 12.41 -7.82
N ILE A 129 6.21 12.13 -7.05
CA ILE A 129 6.84 13.11 -6.15
C ILE A 129 7.41 14.28 -6.93
N TYR A 130 8.16 14.05 -8.02
CA TYR A 130 8.68 15.13 -8.87
C TYR A 130 7.57 15.98 -9.47
N HIS A 131 6.46 15.39 -9.89
CA HIS A 131 5.38 16.15 -10.52
C HIS A 131 4.55 16.97 -9.51
N ILE A 132 4.47 16.53 -8.25
CA ILE A 132 3.76 17.25 -7.17
C ILE A 132 4.64 18.28 -6.48
N PHE A 133 5.91 17.95 -6.21
CA PHE A 133 6.82 18.79 -5.44
C PHE A 133 7.84 19.56 -6.29
N GLY A 134 8.11 19.14 -7.53
CA GLY A 134 9.05 19.80 -8.43
C GLY A 134 8.49 21.03 -9.18
N PHE A 135 7.26 21.44 -8.86
CA PHE A 135 6.65 22.71 -9.30
C PHE A 135 6.59 23.76 -8.17
N LEU A 136 7.17 23.48 -7.00
CA LEU A 136 7.52 24.47 -5.96
C LEU A 136 8.93 25.01 -6.20
#